data_AF-A0A7C6SCC5-F1
#
_entry.id   AF-A0A7C6SCC5-F1
#
_cell.length_a   1.000
_cell.length_b   1.000
_cell.length_c   1.000
_cell.angle_alpha   90.00
_cell.angle_beta   90.00
_cell.angle_gamma   90.00
#
_symmetry.space_group_name_H-M   'P 1'
#
loop_
_entity.id
_entity.type
_entity.pdbx_description
1 polymer ?
#
loop_
_entity_poly.entity_id
_entity_poly.type
_entity_poly.pdbx_seq_one_letter_code
_entity_poly.pdbx_strand_id
1 'polypeptide(L)' 'MKLSQLPPKYDFTSVEKGKYKKWVEAGYFTAGDISKKPYTITLPPPNITGKLHLGHVLDTTLQDII' A
#
# COMPACT_ATOMS: atom_id res chain seq x y z
N MET A 1 12.12 10.26 -20.17
CA MET A 1 11.00 9.48 -20.73
C MET A 1 10.18 10.44 -21.60
N LYS A 2 10.04 10.20 -22.91
CA LYS A 2 9.26 11.10 -23.79
C LYS A 2 7.78 10.75 -23.67
N LEU A 3 6.88 11.74 -23.65
CA LEU A 3 5.42 11.52 -23.54
C LEU A 3 4.88 10.53 -24.59
N SER A 4 5.53 10.44 -25.75
CA SER A 4 5.17 9.58 -26.89
C SER A 4 5.31 8.07 -26.64
N GLN A 5 5.74 7.63 -25.45
CA GLN A 5 5.93 6.22 -25.11
C GLN A 5 4.89 5.66 -24.12
N LEU A 6 3.96 6.48 -23.62
CA LEU A 6 2.91 6.01 -22.73
C LEU A 6 1.69 5.53 -23.54
N PRO A 7 1.05 4.41 -23.15
CA PRO A 7 -0.18 3.97 -23.78
C PRO A 7 -1.28 5.03 -23.59
N PRO A 8 -2.17 5.22 -24.57
CA PRO A 8 -3.25 6.21 -24.49
C PRO A 8 -4.31 5.84 -23.43
N LYS A 9 -4.32 4.59 -22.96
CA LYS A 9 -5.18 4.11 -21.88
C LYS A 9 -4.31 3.64 -20.71
N TYR A 10 -4.72 4.03 -19.51
CA TYR A 10 -4.10 3.57 -18.28
C TYR A 10 -4.48 2.10 -18.02
N ASP A 11 -3.46 1.28 -17.71
CA ASP A 11 -3.62 -0.10 -17.26
C ASP A 11 -3.04 -0.23 -15.85
N PHE A 12 -3.92 -0.17 -14.85
CA PHE A 12 -3.54 -0.29 -13.44
C PHE A 12 -2.88 -1.64 -13.13
N THR A 13 -3.26 -2.72 -13.82
CA THR A 13 -2.70 -4.05 -13.58
C THR A 13 -1.23 -4.08 -13.96
N SER A 14 -0.88 -3.51 -15.13
CA SER A 14 0.53 -3.39 -15.54
C SER A 14 1.36 -2.55 -14.57
N VAL A 15 0.75 -1.52 -13.99
CA VAL A 15 1.39 -0.57 -13.11
C VAL A 15 1.59 -1.14 -11.71
N GLU A 16 0.65 -1.93 -11.19
CA GLU A 16 0.74 -2.56 -9.86
C GLU A 16 1.60 -3.83 -9.86
N LYS A 17 1.71 -4.50 -11.01
CA LYS A 17 2.44 -5.76 -11.15
C LYS A 17 3.86 -5.68 -10.58
N GLY A 18 4.12 -6.50 -9.57
CA GLY A 18 5.43 -6.64 -8.93
C GLY A 18 5.83 -5.52 -7.97
N LYS A 19 5.07 -4.42 -7.86
CA LYS A 19 5.40 -3.31 -6.94
C LYS A 19 5.40 -3.73 -5.48
N TYR A 20 4.32 -4.39 -5.05
CA TYR A 20 4.19 -4.83 -3.66
C TYR A 20 5.36 -5.74 -3.25
N LYS A 21 5.66 -6.76 -4.07
CA LYS A 21 6.80 -7.65 -3.85
C LYS A 21 8.12 -6.87 -3.75
N LYS A 22 8.37 -5.94 -4.68
CA LYS A 22 9.55 -5.09 -4.66
C LYS A 22 9.66 -4.25 -3.38
N TRP A 23 8.55 -3.70 -2.89
CA TRP A 23 8.53 -2.89 -1.66
C TRP A 23 8.79 -3.73 -0.40
N VAL A 24 8.22 -4.93 -0.35
CA VAL A 24 8.49 -5.91 0.73
C VAL A 24 9.96 -6.31 0.72
N GLU A 25 10.51 -6.68 -0.43
CA GLU A 25 11.93 -7.06 -0.58
C GLU A 25 12.89 -5.91 -0.25
N ALA A 26 12.50 -4.67 -0.57
CA ALA A 26 13.26 -3.48 -0.23
C ALA A 26 13.09 -3.04 1.25
N GLY A 27 12.25 -3.72 2.03
CA GLY A 27 12.04 -3.43 3.44
C GLY A 27 11.28 -2.13 3.73
N TYR A 28 10.54 -1.59 2.76
CA TYR A 28 9.87 -0.28 2.89
C TYR A 28 8.77 -0.25 3.96
N PHE A 29 8.24 -1.42 4.35
CA PHE A 29 7.22 -1.55 5.40
C PHE A 29 7.83 -1.88 6.77
N THR A 30 9.15 -1.77 6.94
CA THR A 30 9.82 -1.96 8.23
C THR A 30 9.92 -0.63 8.98
N ALA A 31 10.09 -0.68 10.31
CA ALA A 31 10.12 0.51 11.17
C ALA A 31 11.28 1.50 10.88
N GLY A 32 12.23 1.13 10.02
CA GLY A 32 13.36 1.98 9.63
C GLY A 32 14.24 2.36 10.83
N ASP A 33 14.53 3.65 10.98
CA ASP A 33 15.41 4.20 12.03
C ASP A 33 14.67 4.32 13.38
N ILE A 34 15.04 3.44 14.31
CA ILE A 34 14.44 3.34 15.65
C ILE A 34 14.93 4.40 16.65
N SER A 35 15.88 5.26 16.27
CA SER A 35 16.34 6.35 17.15
C SER A 35 15.37 7.54 17.19
N LYS A 36 14.44 7.60 16.23
CA LYS A 36 13.45 8.67 16.09
C LYS A 36 12.24 8.44 17.00
N LYS A 37 11.48 9.52 17.25
CA LYS A 37 10.21 9.41 17.97
C LYS A 37 9.25 8.51 17.17
N PRO A 38 8.73 7.40 17.74
CA PRO A 38 7.87 6.49 17.01
C PRO A 38 6.51 7.11 16.74
N TYR A 39 5.93 6.74 15.59
CA TYR A 39 4.53 6.97 15.25
C TYR A 39 3.92 5.61 14.90
N THR A 40 2.78 5.30 15.51
CA THR A 40 2.15 3.98 15.37
C THR A 40 0.65 4.17 15.18
N ILE A 41 0.13 3.57 14.11
CA ILE A 41 -1.31 3.41 13.90
C ILE A 41 -1.66 1.96 14.29
N THR A 42 -2.58 1.82 15.24
CA THR A 42 -2.99 0.49 15.73
C THR A 42 -4.20 0.02 14.94
N LEU A 43 -4.02 -1.06 14.18
CA LEU A 43 -5.14 -1.77 13.55
C LEU A 43 -5.76 -2.75 14.55
N PRO A 44 -7.09 -2.75 14.74
CA PRO A 44 -7.74 -3.75 15.58
C PRO A 44 -7.48 -5.16 14.99
N PRO A 45 -7.40 -6.21 15.83
CA PRO A 45 -7.20 -7.56 15.35
C PRO A 45 -8.26 -7.91 14.29
N PRO A 46 -7.85 -8.51 13.16
CA PRO A 46 -8.77 -8.79 12.07
C PRO A 46 -9.83 -9.80 12.53
N ASN A 47 -11.07 -9.36 12.69
CA ASN A 47 -12.20 -10.25 12.96
C ASN A 47 -12.78 -10.70 11.60
N ILE A 48 -12.01 -11.48 10.84
CA ILE A 48 -12.35 -11.86 9.46
C ILE A 48 -13.17 -13.14 9.46
N THR A 49 -14.49 -13.01 9.45
CA THR A 49 -15.43 -14.12 9.19
C THR A 49 -15.99 -14.11 7.76
N GLY A 50 -15.56 -13.16 6.90
CA GLY A 50 -16.08 -12.98 5.54
C GLY A 50 -15.10 -12.32 4.56
N LYS A 51 -15.59 -11.90 3.38
CA LYS A 51 -14.81 -11.19 2.36
C LYS A 51 -14.72 -9.71 2.67
N LEU A 52 -13.60 -9.08 2.29
CA LEU A 52 -13.44 -7.63 2.34
C LEU A 52 -14.44 -6.94 1.41
N HIS A 53 -14.87 -5.76 1.80
CA HIS A 53 -15.80 -4.90 1.07
C HIS A 53 -15.31 -3.45 1.09
N LEU A 54 -15.94 -2.56 0.32
CA LEU A 54 -15.49 -1.18 0.17
C LEU A 54 -15.31 -0.41 1.48
N GLY A 55 -16.14 -0.67 2.51
CA GLY A 55 -15.92 -0.13 3.86
C GLY A 55 -14.53 -0.44 4.44
N HIS A 56 -14.08 -1.70 4.37
CA HIS A 56 -12.72 -2.08 4.80
C HIS A 56 -11.63 -1.35 4.01
N VAL A 57 -11.85 -1.15 2.70
CA VAL A 57 -10.91 -0.44 1.83
C VAL A 57 -10.79 1.01 2.26
N LEU A 58 -11.92 1.69 2.51
CA LEU A 58 -11.94 3.08 2.96
C LEU A 58 -11.18 3.24 4.28
N ASP A 59 -11.52 2.44 5.29
CA ASP A 59 -10.94 2.55 6.63
C ASP A 59 -9.43 2.28 6.62
N THR A 60 -8.98 1.29 5.85
CA THR A 60 -7.55 0.93 5.76
C THR A 60 -6.77 1.96 4.94
N THR A 61 -7.34 2.47 3.85
CA THR A 61 -6.66 3.47 2.98
C THR A 61 -6.43 4.78 3.72
N LEU A 62 -7.40 5.22 4.51
CA LEU A 62 -7.24 6.44 5.32
C LEU A 62 -6.08 6.32 6.32
N GLN A 63 -5.89 5.13 6.88
CA GLN A 63 -4.80 4.86 7.82
C GLN A 63 -3.44 4.71 7.11
N ASP A 64 -3.40 4.11 5.92
CA ASP A 64 -2.17 3.92 5.14
C ASP A 64 -1.57 5.23 4.58
N ILE A 65 -2.40 6.27 4.42
CA ILE A 65 -1.98 7.58 3.91
C ILE A 65 -1.29 8.45 4.98
N ILE A 66 -1.52 8.20 6.27
CA ILE A 66 -1.04 9.02 7.40
C ILE A 66 0.31 8.49 7.92
#